data_AF-A0A2W4UGG8-F1
#
_entry.id   AF-A0A2W4UGG8-F1
#
_cell.length_a   1.000
_cell.length_b   1.000
_cell.length_c   1.000
_cell.angle_alpha   90.00
_cell.angle_beta   90.00
_cell.angle_gamma   90.00
#
_symmetry.space_group_name_H-M   'P 1'
#
loop_
_entity.id
_entity.type
_entity.pdbx_description
1 polymer ?
#
loop_
_entity_poly.entity_id
_entity_poly.type
_entity_poly.pdbx_seq_one_letter_code
_entity_poly.pdbx_strand_id
1 'polypeptide(L)'
;MTILNGTQDTPSATGPTGDNDDFTNKSTPTPPAGTNPTAVFDPASVIFNNSLSNPAGAGFIASTTIEPLAPSVAAQAAGVPVGTYGADTDIPDGTEVTIRAGGNSATYTYTSTGGFVLNPGNTPVNVGDVTAGSEVDYTVEVNLPANTAQLGRVIN
;
A
#
# COMPACT_ATOMS: atom_id res chain seq x y z
N MET A 1 11.73 -19.39 2.40
CA MET A 1 12.28 -18.16 1.80
C MET A 1 11.42 -17.03 2.30
N THR A 2 12.04 -15.96 2.78
CA THR A 2 11.33 -14.78 3.31
C THR A 2 11.83 -13.58 2.53
N ILE A 3 10.91 -12.77 2.03
CA ILE A 3 11.18 -11.46 1.44
C ILE A 3 11.04 -10.45 2.56
N LEU A 4 11.95 -9.47 2.62
CA LEU A 4 11.82 -8.32 3.51
C LEU A 4 11.19 -7.15 2.74
N ASN A 5 10.24 -6.47 3.36
CA ASN A 5 9.55 -5.32 2.80
C ASN A 5 9.26 -4.34 3.93
N GLY A 6 9.72 -3.09 3.79
CA GLY A 6 9.55 -2.07 4.82
C GLY A 6 9.73 -0.67 4.28
N THR A 7 9.91 0.27 5.20
CA THR A 7 10.23 1.67 4.90
C THR A 7 11.51 1.80 4.06
N GLN A 8 11.60 2.88 3.29
CA GLN A 8 12.76 3.14 2.44
C GLN A 8 14.08 3.05 3.22
N ASP A 9 15.05 2.33 2.64
CA ASP A 9 16.38 2.04 3.22
C ASP A 9 16.36 1.15 4.48
N THR A 10 15.19 0.68 4.92
CA THR A 10 14.99 -0.19 6.09
C THR A 10 14.00 -1.33 5.81
N PRO A 11 14.28 -2.21 4.82
CA PRO A 11 13.37 -3.28 4.43
C PRO A 11 13.18 -4.33 5.53
N SER A 12 14.12 -4.43 6.47
CA SER A 12 14.08 -5.35 7.62
C SER A 12 13.32 -4.79 8.82
N ALA A 13 12.72 -3.60 8.71
CA ALA A 13 12.00 -3.03 9.83
C ALA A 13 10.76 -3.87 10.13
N THR A 14 10.57 -4.19 11.40
CA THR A 14 9.50 -5.07 11.87
C THR A 14 8.69 -4.32 12.91
N GLY A 15 7.37 -4.28 12.74
CA GLY A 15 6.47 -3.80 13.78
C GLY A 15 6.01 -4.96 14.68
N PRO A 16 4.99 -4.74 15.53
CA PRO A 16 4.65 -5.64 16.63
C PRO A 16 4.29 -7.09 16.26
N THR A 17 3.86 -7.33 15.03
CA THR A 17 3.37 -8.63 14.51
C THR A 17 4.16 -9.15 13.30
N GLY A 18 4.93 -8.32 12.61
CA GLY A 18 5.86 -8.74 11.56
C GLY A 18 6.44 -7.61 10.69
N ASP A 19 7.13 -8.00 9.63
CA ASP A 19 7.87 -7.11 8.71
C ASP A 19 6.93 -6.16 7.92
N ASN A 20 5.67 -6.55 7.72
CA ASN A 20 4.65 -5.71 7.06
C ASN A 20 4.04 -4.62 7.97
N ASP A 21 4.51 -4.47 9.20
CA ASP A 21 3.91 -3.54 10.16
C ASP A 21 4.61 -2.18 10.22
N ASP A 22 5.83 -2.06 9.68
CA ASP A 22 6.63 -0.83 9.76
C ASP A 22 6.31 0.19 8.65
N PHE A 23 5.11 0.15 8.07
CA PHE A 23 4.70 1.24 7.17
C PHE A 23 4.45 2.51 7.99
N THR A 24 5.06 3.62 7.57
CA THR A 24 4.82 4.93 8.21
C THR A 24 3.34 5.28 8.09
N ASN A 25 2.62 5.42 9.20
CA ASN A 25 1.23 5.86 9.17
C ASN A 25 1.16 7.31 8.66
N LYS A 26 0.77 7.48 7.39
CA LYS A 26 0.56 8.78 6.77
C LYS A 26 -0.94 9.04 6.66
N SER A 27 -1.36 10.21 7.12
CA SER A 27 -2.72 10.69 6.87
C SER A 27 -2.75 11.57 5.64
N THR A 28 -3.92 11.63 5.00
CA THR A 28 -4.21 12.71 4.07
C THR A 28 -4.17 14.07 4.79
N PRO A 29 -3.88 15.19 4.09
CA PRO A 29 -4.03 16.51 4.65
C PRO A 29 -5.45 16.73 5.15
N THR A 30 -5.63 17.41 6.28
CA THR A 30 -6.96 17.82 6.73
C THR A 30 -7.39 19.12 6.05
N PRO A 31 -8.69 19.36 5.83
CA PRO A 31 -9.17 20.67 5.38
C PRO A 31 -8.65 21.80 6.29
N PRO A 32 -8.37 23.00 5.76
CA PRO A 32 -8.01 24.16 6.57
C PRO A 32 -9.01 24.41 7.70
N ALA A 33 -8.53 24.92 8.84
CA ALA A 33 -9.41 25.27 9.95
C ALA A 33 -10.51 26.26 9.50
N GLY A 34 -11.76 25.98 9.87
CA GLY A 34 -12.91 26.79 9.45
C GLY A 34 -13.54 26.37 8.12
N THR A 35 -13.01 25.34 7.44
CA THR A 35 -13.71 24.69 6.33
C THR A 35 -15.06 24.16 6.84
N ASN A 36 -16.13 24.44 6.10
CA ASN A 36 -17.46 23.90 6.42
C ASN A 36 -17.37 22.35 6.45
N PRO A 37 -17.79 21.66 7.52
CA PRO A 37 -17.75 20.20 7.62
C PRO A 37 -18.53 19.47 6.51
N THR A 38 -19.43 20.16 5.81
CA THR A 38 -20.18 19.63 4.66
C THR A 38 -19.58 20.03 3.32
N ALA A 39 -18.48 20.80 3.29
CA ALA A 39 -17.80 21.12 2.05
C ALA A 39 -17.06 19.89 1.53
N VAL A 40 -17.08 19.72 0.21
CA VAL A 40 -16.26 18.71 -0.47
C VAL A 40 -14.80 19.06 -0.27
N PHE A 41 -14.04 18.12 0.27
CA PHE A 41 -12.60 18.18 0.34
C PHE A 41 -12.03 16.93 -0.33
N ASP A 42 -11.19 17.15 -1.33
CA ASP A 42 -10.47 16.10 -2.02
C ASP A 42 -9.01 16.15 -1.58
N PRO A 43 -8.54 15.22 -0.74
CA PRO A 43 -7.17 15.24 -0.28
C PRO A 43 -6.19 14.98 -1.41
N ALA A 44 -5.02 15.60 -1.34
CA ALA A 44 -3.89 15.20 -2.18
C ALA A 44 -3.49 13.74 -1.90
N SER A 45 -2.90 13.09 -2.91
CA SER A 45 -2.42 11.72 -2.79
C SER A 45 -1.37 11.56 -1.69
N VAL A 46 -1.35 10.38 -1.08
CA VAL A 46 -0.39 10.01 -0.04
C VAL A 46 0.67 9.11 -0.66
N ILE A 47 1.94 9.49 -0.52
CA ILE A 47 3.07 8.75 -1.09
C ILE A 47 3.84 8.06 0.03
N PHE A 48 4.07 6.75 -0.14
CA PHE A 48 4.92 5.90 0.67
C PHE A 48 6.14 5.50 -0.16
N ASN A 49 7.33 5.64 0.44
CA ASN A 49 8.56 5.12 -0.16
C ASN A 49 8.96 3.89 0.64
N ASN A 50 9.15 2.79 -0.08
CA ASN A 50 9.38 1.48 0.50
C ASN A 50 10.57 0.83 -0.18
N SER A 51 11.12 -0.17 0.48
CA SER A 51 12.19 -0.98 -0.08
C SER A 51 11.92 -2.46 0.14
N LEU A 52 12.30 -3.24 -0.86
CA LEU A 52 12.14 -4.69 -0.93
C LEU A 52 13.53 -5.33 -0.93
N SER A 53 13.79 -6.33 -0.08
CA SER A 53 15.08 -7.03 -0.04
C SER A 53 14.95 -8.54 0.02
N ASN A 54 15.93 -9.22 -0.59
CA ASN A 54 16.17 -10.65 -0.42
C ASN A 54 17.25 -10.86 0.66
N PRO A 55 16.88 -11.27 1.89
CA PRO A 55 17.82 -11.41 3.01
C PRO A 55 18.72 -12.65 2.91
N ALA A 56 18.55 -13.49 1.88
CA ALA A 56 19.36 -14.70 1.73
C ALA A 56 20.84 -14.34 1.53
N GLY A 57 21.75 -15.21 2.01
CA GLY A 57 23.19 -15.06 1.79
C GLY A 57 23.67 -15.48 0.40
N ALA A 58 22.82 -16.11 -0.42
CA ALA A 58 23.11 -16.51 -1.79
C ALA A 58 21.80 -16.77 -2.57
N GLY A 59 21.88 -16.74 -3.90
CA GLY A 59 20.74 -16.99 -4.80
C GLY A 59 19.99 -15.71 -5.20
N PHE A 60 18.77 -15.89 -5.73
CA PHE A 60 17.90 -14.80 -6.16
C PHE A 60 16.43 -15.20 -6.02
N ILE A 61 15.56 -14.21 -5.95
CA ILE A 61 14.11 -14.38 -6.06
C ILE A 61 13.73 -14.00 -7.48
N ALA A 62 13.35 -15.00 -8.26
CA ALA A 62 13.12 -14.84 -9.69
C ALA A 62 11.82 -14.07 -9.96
N SER A 63 11.86 -13.14 -10.93
CA SER A 63 10.67 -12.47 -11.47
C SER A 63 9.71 -11.93 -10.39
N THR A 64 10.23 -11.07 -9.52
CA THR A 64 9.46 -10.52 -8.40
C THR A 64 8.51 -9.43 -8.90
N THR A 65 7.24 -9.54 -8.51
CA THR A 65 6.19 -8.56 -8.84
C THR A 65 5.67 -7.92 -7.55
N ILE A 66 5.45 -6.60 -7.59
CA ILE A 66 4.92 -5.81 -6.49
C ILE A 66 3.46 -5.46 -6.80
N GLU A 67 2.54 -5.88 -5.93
CA GLU A 67 1.10 -5.68 -6.08
C GLU A 67 0.47 -5.27 -4.75
N PRO A 68 -0.60 -4.46 -4.75
CA PRO A 68 -1.34 -4.12 -3.54
C PRO A 68 -2.30 -5.26 -3.14
N LEU A 69 -2.49 -5.46 -1.83
CA LEU A 69 -3.42 -6.45 -1.29
C LEU A 69 -4.57 -5.76 -0.55
N ALA A 70 -5.79 -6.27 -0.74
CA ALA A 70 -6.93 -5.87 0.09
C ALA A 70 -6.74 -6.35 1.54
N PRO A 71 -7.30 -5.66 2.56
CA PRO A 71 -7.14 -6.01 3.97
C PRO A 71 -7.37 -7.48 4.30
N SER A 72 -8.46 -8.08 3.79
CA SER A 72 -8.77 -9.49 4.02
C SER A 72 -7.74 -10.45 3.39
N VAL A 73 -7.25 -10.11 2.19
CA VAL A 73 -6.23 -10.88 1.47
C VAL A 73 -4.87 -10.77 2.17
N ALA A 74 -4.51 -9.57 2.64
CA ALA A 74 -3.29 -9.34 3.42
C ALA A 74 -3.31 -10.15 4.72
N ALA A 75 -4.44 -10.17 5.44
CA ALA A 75 -4.59 -10.96 6.66
C ALA A 75 -4.41 -12.46 6.40
N GLN A 76 -5.02 -12.98 5.32
CA GLN A 76 -4.85 -14.36 4.90
C GLN A 76 -3.39 -14.68 4.54
N ALA A 77 -2.72 -13.81 3.78
CA ALA A 77 -1.34 -14.01 3.37
C ALA A 77 -0.37 -14.00 4.56
N ALA A 78 -0.62 -13.16 5.56
CA ALA A 78 0.17 -13.11 6.80
C ALA A 78 -0.20 -14.21 7.81
N GLY A 79 -1.26 -14.98 7.58
CA GLY A 79 -1.74 -16.01 8.50
C GLY A 79 -2.30 -15.44 9.81
N VAL A 80 -2.81 -14.21 9.78
CA VAL A 80 -3.40 -13.51 10.94
C VAL A 80 -4.93 -13.42 10.79
N PRO A 81 -5.68 -13.14 11.88
CA PRO A 81 -7.13 -12.99 11.80
C PRO A 81 -7.56 -11.89 10.82
N VAL A 82 -8.66 -12.13 10.10
CA VAL A 82 -9.31 -11.09 9.26
C VAL A 82 -9.71 -9.92 10.15
N GLY A 83 -9.45 -8.70 9.68
CA GLY A 83 -9.66 -7.47 10.45
C GLY A 83 -8.40 -6.92 11.12
N THR A 84 -7.30 -7.68 11.17
CA THR A 84 -6.01 -7.20 11.68
C THR A 84 -5.53 -5.94 10.94
N TYR A 85 -5.75 -5.91 9.62
CA TYR A 85 -5.38 -4.79 8.75
C TYR A 85 -6.59 -3.89 8.38
N GLY A 86 -7.66 -3.93 9.18
CA GLY A 86 -8.94 -3.27 8.85
C GLY A 86 -9.91 -4.17 8.09
N ALA A 87 -11.13 -3.67 7.89
CA ALA A 87 -12.14 -4.30 7.05
C ALA A 87 -11.99 -3.82 5.60
N ASP A 88 -12.39 -4.64 4.63
CA ASP A 88 -12.41 -4.26 3.22
C ASP A 88 -13.30 -3.02 2.96
N THR A 89 -14.33 -2.82 3.78
CA THR A 89 -15.21 -1.63 3.72
C THR A 89 -14.56 -0.35 4.25
N ASP A 90 -13.41 -0.43 4.90
CA ASP A 90 -12.71 0.76 5.43
C ASP A 90 -11.98 1.52 4.32
N ILE A 91 -11.71 0.88 3.18
CA ILE A 91 -11.16 1.51 1.99
C ILE A 91 -12.32 1.92 1.07
N PRO A 92 -12.48 3.20 0.74
CA PRO A 92 -13.52 3.65 -0.19
C PRO A 92 -13.38 3.04 -1.59
N ASP A 93 -14.47 2.55 -2.16
CA ASP A 93 -14.53 2.13 -3.56
C ASP A 93 -14.10 3.27 -4.49
N GLY A 94 -13.23 2.96 -5.46
CA GLY A 94 -12.62 3.95 -6.35
C GLY A 94 -11.30 4.51 -5.86
N THR A 95 -10.79 4.08 -4.70
CA THR A 95 -9.41 4.39 -4.28
C THR A 95 -8.43 3.84 -5.30
N GLU A 96 -7.52 4.68 -5.78
CA GLU A 96 -6.46 4.28 -6.70
C GLU A 96 -5.13 4.10 -5.97
N VAL A 97 -4.42 3.02 -6.29
CA VAL A 97 -3.06 2.77 -5.83
C VAL A 97 -2.14 2.68 -7.04
N THR A 98 -1.16 3.57 -7.11
CA THR A 98 -0.13 3.56 -8.15
C THR A 98 1.20 3.11 -7.56
N ILE A 99 1.76 2.04 -8.10
CA ILE A 99 3.08 1.52 -7.73
C ILE A 99 4.08 1.92 -8.80
N ARG A 100 5.28 2.36 -8.39
CA ARG A 100 6.39 2.67 -9.32
C ARG A 100 7.69 2.04 -8.81
N ALA A 101 8.42 1.36 -9.68
CA ALA A 101 9.75 0.82 -9.40
C ALA A 101 10.55 0.65 -10.70
N GLY A 102 11.84 0.97 -10.70
CA GLY A 102 12.72 0.72 -11.85
C GLY A 102 12.26 1.34 -13.19
N GLY A 103 11.50 2.43 -13.16
CA GLY A 103 10.90 3.05 -14.34
C GLY A 103 9.57 2.47 -14.81
N ASN A 104 9.12 1.36 -14.21
CA ASN A 104 7.80 0.77 -14.43
C ASN A 104 6.75 1.42 -13.51
N SER A 105 5.50 1.41 -13.94
CA SER A 105 4.36 1.95 -13.18
C SER A 105 3.11 1.12 -13.45
N ALA A 106 2.31 0.88 -12.41
CA ALA A 106 1.00 0.24 -12.52
C ALA A 106 0.00 0.89 -11.57
N THR A 107 -1.20 1.17 -12.05
CA THR A 107 -2.31 1.69 -11.23
C THR A 107 -3.40 0.63 -11.06
N TYR A 108 -3.90 0.51 -9.84
CA TYR A 108 -4.99 -0.39 -9.45
C TYR A 108 -6.13 0.43 -8.85
N THR A 109 -7.37 0.06 -9.17
CA THR A 109 -8.56 0.65 -8.57
C THR A 109 -9.17 -0.33 -7.56
N TYR A 110 -9.47 0.16 -6.36
CA TYR A 110 -10.07 -0.63 -5.29
C TYR A 110 -11.59 -0.73 -5.44
N THR A 111 -12.12 -1.92 -5.17
CA THR A 111 -13.53 -2.12 -4.83
C THR A 111 -13.62 -3.07 -3.64
N SER A 112 -14.51 -2.82 -2.69
CA SER A 112 -14.75 -3.64 -1.50
C SER A 112 -15.11 -5.09 -1.83
N THR A 113 -15.68 -5.34 -3.02
CA THR A 113 -16.02 -6.69 -3.49
C THR A 113 -14.87 -7.37 -4.24
N GLY A 114 -14.12 -6.61 -5.05
CA GLY A 114 -13.09 -7.15 -5.96
C GLY A 114 -11.66 -6.98 -5.48
N GLY A 115 -11.44 -6.26 -4.38
CA GLY A 115 -10.12 -5.80 -3.95
C GLY A 115 -9.50 -4.82 -4.94
N PHE A 116 -8.17 -4.84 -5.05
CA PHE A 116 -7.44 -4.04 -6.03
C PHE A 116 -7.45 -4.71 -7.40
N VAL A 117 -8.04 -4.03 -8.38
CA VAL A 117 -8.11 -4.48 -9.77
C VAL A 117 -7.17 -3.64 -10.62
N LEU A 118 -6.30 -4.28 -11.39
CA LEU A 118 -5.36 -3.60 -12.29
C LEU A 118 -6.12 -2.80 -13.38
N ASN A 119 -5.76 -1.53 -13.55
CA ASN A 119 -6.41 -0.68 -14.55
C ASN A 119 -6.08 -1.14 -15.98
N PRO A 120 -7.04 -1.09 -16.93
CA PRO A 120 -6.80 -1.50 -18.31
C PRO A 120 -5.58 -0.83 -18.93
N GLY A 121 -4.76 -1.61 -19.64
CA GLY A 121 -3.54 -1.13 -20.28
C GLY A 121 -2.31 -1.01 -19.36
N ASN A 122 -2.46 -1.27 -18.06
CA ASN A 122 -1.32 -1.41 -17.15
C ASN A 122 -0.83 -2.86 -17.14
N THR A 123 0.43 -3.05 -16.76
CA THR A 123 1.04 -4.35 -16.44
C THR A 123 1.57 -4.28 -15.01
N PRO A 124 1.43 -5.34 -14.19
CA PRO A 124 1.99 -5.33 -12.84
C PRO A 124 3.47 -4.95 -12.82
N VAL A 125 3.88 -4.25 -11.76
CA VAL A 125 5.28 -3.80 -11.63
C VAL A 125 6.15 -5.00 -11.29
N ASN A 126 6.86 -5.51 -12.29
CA ASN A 126 7.87 -6.54 -12.13
C ASN A 126 9.25 -5.88 -12.02
N VAL A 127 9.99 -6.25 -10.97
CA VAL A 127 11.34 -5.74 -10.68
C VAL A 127 12.44 -6.72 -11.06
N GLY A 128 12.09 -7.78 -11.79
CA GLY A 128 13.01 -8.82 -12.21
C GLY A 128 13.51 -9.66 -11.05
N ASP A 129 14.77 -10.09 -11.15
CA ASP A 129 15.39 -10.96 -10.16
C ASP A 129 15.97 -10.14 -9.00
N VAL A 130 15.49 -10.40 -7.78
CA VAL A 130 16.03 -9.78 -6.57
C VAL A 130 17.15 -10.67 -6.02
N THR A 131 18.39 -10.30 -6.35
CA THR A 131 19.58 -11.02 -5.90
C THR A 131 19.75 -10.98 -4.39
N ALA A 132 20.38 -12.00 -3.82
CA ALA A 132 20.74 -12.06 -2.40
C ALA A 132 21.50 -10.80 -1.94
N GLY A 133 21.04 -10.16 -0.87
CA GLY A 133 21.62 -8.94 -0.32
C GLY A 133 21.35 -7.66 -1.13
N SER A 134 20.55 -7.75 -2.20
CA SER A 134 20.10 -6.56 -2.94
C SER A 134 18.80 -6.00 -2.38
N GLU A 135 18.60 -4.73 -2.68
CA GLU A 135 17.43 -3.94 -2.30
C GLU A 135 16.85 -3.27 -3.54
N VAL A 136 15.53 -3.20 -3.60
CA VAL A 136 14.77 -2.57 -4.67
C VAL A 136 13.85 -1.53 -4.05
N ASP A 137 14.07 -0.27 -4.39
CA ASP A 137 13.20 0.83 -3.99
C ASP A 137 11.97 0.89 -4.87
N TYR A 138 10.84 1.16 -4.23
CA TYR A 138 9.57 1.40 -4.91
C TYR A 138 8.73 2.44 -4.18
N THR A 139 7.86 3.11 -4.93
CA THR A 139 6.92 4.07 -4.36
C THR A 139 5.50 3.57 -4.51
N VAL A 140 4.68 3.79 -3.48
CA VAL A 140 3.24 3.57 -3.49
C VAL A 140 2.55 4.90 -3.31
N GLU A 141 1.76 5.30 -4.29
CA GLU A 141 0.92 6.49 -4.24
C GLU A 141 -0.54 6.05 -4.08
N VAL A 142 -1.20 6.55 -3.04
CA VAL A 142 -2.60 6.27 -2.73
C VAL A 142 -3.41 7.53 -2.98
N ASN A 143 -4.40 7.43 -3.87
CA ASN A 143 -5.32 8.50 -4.20
C ASN A 143 -6.75 8.10 -3.81
N LEU A 144 -7.39 8.88 -2.94
CA LEU A 144 -8.76 8.62 -2.54
C LEU A 144 -9.72 9.12 -3.62
N PRO A 145 -10.92 8.51 -3.75
CA PRO A 145 -11.91 9.00 -4.68
C PRO A 145 -12.40 10.39 -4.23
N ALA A 146 -12.73 11.24 -5.20
CA ALA A 146 -13.30 12.55 -4.93
C ALA A 146 -14.55 12.43 -4.03
N ASN A 147 -14.73 13.39 -3.13
CA ASN A 147 -15.81 13.41 -2.13
C ASN A 147 -15.72 12.29 -1.08
N THR A 148 -14.55 11.68 -0.86
CA THR A 148 -14.36 10.80 0.30
C THR A 148 -14.70 11.55 1.59
N ALA A 149 -15.60 10.98 2.39
CA ALA A 149 -16.07 11.63 3.61
C ALA A 149 -14.92 11.86 4.58
N GLN A 150 -14.85 13.06 5.15
CA GLN A 150 -13.98 13.31 6.29
C GLN A 150 -14.46 12.46 7.47
N LEU A 151 -13.55 11.75 8.15
CA LEU A 151 -13.87 11.05 9.40
C LEU A 151 -14.27 12.09 10.46
N GLY A 152 -15.57 12.39 10.52
CA GLY A 152 -16.16 13.18 11.59
C GLY A 152 -16.22 12.32 12.85
N ARG A 153 -15.59 12.78 13.93
CA ARG A 153 -15.87 12.25 15.27
C ARG A 153 -17.37 12.40 15.53
N VAL A 154 -18.12 11.30 15.43
CA VAL A 154 -19.50 11.23 15.91
C VAL A 154 -19.43 11.28 17.43
N ILE A 155 -19.54 12.49 17.99
CA ILE A 155 -19.89 12.66 19.39
C ILE A 155 -21.39 12.35 19.50
N ASN A 156 -21.71 11.11 19.88
CA ASN A 156 -22.99 10.80 20.51
C ASN A 156 -22.89 11.08 22.00
#